data_AF-A0A4S3FT79-F1
#
_entry.id   AF-A0A4S3FT79-F1
#
_cell.length_a   1.000
_cell.length_b   1.000
_cell.length_c   1.000
_cell.angle_alpha   90.00
_cell.angle_beta   90.00
_cell.angle_gamma   90.00
#
_symmetry.space_group_name_H-M   'P 1'
#
loop_
_entity.id
_entity.type
_entity.pdbx_description
1 polymer ?
#
loop_
_entity_poly.entity_id
_entity_poly.type
_entity_poly.pdbx_seq_one_letter_code
_entity_poly.pdbx_strand_id
1 'polypeptide(L)'
;MSTVAAKAIPARSAPRAPTRAAAPAAPAAAAPSDPVDALIKSIRIPPRPSLLADLQAELASSDPSPERIGRIVARDVGMAGALLKLANSSLFGGRRAKSIEQAILFLGINQVAALMTGLLAREAIPVESAALANFWDFSTKRSHAMVFLSRRLRIGAPDIAHTFGLFCDTGMPLLVKRFPDYETTFLDAGAEPERAFTALEDERHSTNHAAVGTLLARNWGLSSEVSWAILHHHDYAVIEDENTDDAVRSLIALSLLAERAIRRYQGHAGSPEWDKGGERACAYLSLDEDETAELLDELEEALHDDH
;
A
#
# COMPACT_ATOMS: atom_id res chain seq x y z
N MET A 1 4.73 -48.35 -83.38
CA MET A 1 4.48 -46.89 -83.41
C MET A 1 3.27 -46.63 -82.53
N SER A 2 3.51 -46.27 -81.27
CA SER A 2 2.50 -46.24 -80.21
C SER A 2 2.27 -44.78 -79.79
N THR A 3 1.03 -44.34 -79.87
CA THR A 3 0.55 -42.98 -79.57
C THR A 3 0.49 -42.79 -78.07
N VAL A 4 1.30 -41.89 -77.51
CA VAL A 4 1.25 -41.50 -76.10
C VAL A 4 0.54 -40.15 -75.99
N ALA A 5 -0.59 -40.15 -75.27
CA ALA A 5 -1.41 -39.00 -74.97
C ALA A 5 -0.71 -38.07 -73.96
N ALA A 6 -0.72 -36.77 -74.25
CA ALA A 6 -0.25 -35.72 -73.34
C ALA A 6 -1.23 -35.58 -72.17
N LYS A 7 -0.77 -35.91 -70.97
CA LYS A 7 -1.51 -35.75 -69.71
C LYS A 7 -1.24 -34.34 -69.16
N ALA A 8 -2.28 -33.51 -69.10
CA ALA A 8 -2.20 -32.18 -68.50
C ALA A 8 -1.89 -32.26 -66.99
N ILE A 9 -0.91 -31.49 -66.55
CA ILE A 9 -0.48 -31.34 -65.16
C ILE A 9 -1.34 -30.24 -64.51
N PRO A 10 -2.00 -30.46 -63.36
CA PRO A 10 -2.74 -29.39 -62.69
C PRO A 10 -1.78 -28.40 -62.02
N ALA A 11 -2.13 -27.12 -62.11
CA ALA A 11 -1.38 -26.01 -61.53
C ALA A 11 -1.19 -26.19 -60.00
N ARG A 12 0.05 -26.03 -59.54
CA ARG A 12 0.40 -25.99 -58.11
C ARG A 12 -0.26 -24.78 -57.45
N SER A 13 -1.07 -25.02 -56.42
CA SER A 13 -1.57 -24.00 -55.51
C SER A 13 -0.42 -23.34 -54.75
N ALA A 14 -0.39 -22.01 -54.73
CA ALA A 14 0.54 -21.22 -53.93
C ALA A 14 0.34 -21.48 -52.41
N PRO A 15 1.39 -21.35 -51.58
CA PRO A 15 1.28 -21.56 -50.15
C PRO A 15 0.41 -20.45 -49.51
N ARG A 16 -0.58 -20.87 -48.71
CA ARG A 16 -1.36 -19.98 -47.85
C ARG A 16 -0.42 -19.33 -46.83
N ALA A 17 -0.44 -18.00 -46.75
CA ALA A 17 0.21 -17.25 -45.68
C ALA A 17 -0.33 -17.70 -44.29
N PRO A 18 0.51 -17.71 -43.24
CA PRO A 18 0.05 -18.05 -41.91
C PRO A 18 -0.97 -17.01 -41.44
N THR A 19 -2.16 -17.49 -41.08
CA THR A 19 -3.20 -16.70 -40.42
C THR A 19 -2.60 -16.16 -39.11
N ARG A 20 -2.38 -14.86 -39.05
CA ARG A 20 -2.02 -14.14 -37.83
C ARG A 20 -3.10 -14.42 -36.80
N ALA A 21 -2.79 -15.22 -35.78
CA ALA A 21 -3.67 -15.45 -34.65
C ALA A 21 -4.06 -14.09 -34.06
N ALA A 22 -5.36 -13.84 -33.96
CA ALA A 22 -5.88 -12.65 -33.31
C ALA A 22 -5.42 -12.67 -31.86
N ALA A 23 -4.85 -11.55 -31.41
CA ALA A 23 -4.53 -11.32 -30.01
C ALA A 23 -5.81 -11.54 -29.16
N PRO A 24 -5.69 -12.10 -27.95
CA PRO A 24 -6.84 -12.24 -27.06
C PRO A 24 -7.45 -10.86 -26.82
N ALA A 25 -8.77 -10.77 -26.98
CA ALA A 25 -9.53 -9.56 -26.71
C ALA A 25 -9.26 -9.12 -25.26
N ALA A 26 -8.93 -7.85 -25.08
CA ALA A 26 -8.82 -7.23 -23.77
C ALA A 26 -10.07 -7.52 -22.94
N PRO A 27 -9.95 -7.80 -21.62
CA PRO A 27 -11.10 -8.02 -20.78
C PRO A 27 -12.02 -6.81 -20.85
N ALA A 28 -13.33 -7.08 -20.97
CA ALA A 28 -14.35 -6.04 -21.00
C ALA A 28 -14.19 -5.15 -19.76
N ALA A 29 -13.85 -3.88 -19.99
CA ALA A 29 -13.76 -2.87 -18.95
C ALA A 29 -15.07 -2.88 -18.14
N ALA A 30 -14.94 -2.96 -16.82
CA ALA A 30 -16.04 -2.73 -15.89
C ALA A 30 -16.79 -1.44 -16.29
N ALA A 31 -18.11 -1.44 -16.12
CA ALA A 31 -18.95 -0.29 -16.47
C ALA A 31 -18.35 1.01 -15.91
N PRO A 32 -18.33 2.12 -16.68
CA PRO A 32 -17.77 3.37 -16.19
C PRO A 32 -18.58 3.82 -14.98
N SER A 33 -17.93 3.90 -13.82
CA SER A 33 -18.48 4.54 -12.63
C SER A 33 -18.99 5.93 -13.00
N ASP A 34 -20.18 6.31 -12.51
CA ASP A 34 -20.74 7.65 -12.71
C ASP A 34 -19.64 8.70 -12.41
N PRO A 35 -19.33 9.63 -13.33
CA PRO A 35 -18.32 10.68 -13.10
C PRO A 35 -18.56 11.46 -11.81
N VAL A 36 -19.83 11.56 -11.37
CA VAL A 36 -20.20 12.18 -10.09
C VAL A 36 -19.83 11.28 -8.91
N ASP A 37 -20.03 9.96 -9.00
CA ASP A 37 -19.61 9.01 -7.96
C ASP A 37 -18.08 8.95 -7.83
N ALA A 38 -17.35 8.96 -8.96
CA ALA A 38 -15.88 9.04 -8.95
C ALA A 38 -15.37 10.36 -8.34
N LEU A 39 -16.06 11.47 -8.61
CA LEU A 39 -15.75 12.77 -8.00
C LEU A 39 -16.04 12.77 -6.48
N ILE A 40 -17.18 12.23 -6.05
CA ILE A 40 -17.53 12.12 -4.63
C ILE A 40 -16.55 11.21 -3.88
N LYS A 41 -16.13 10.10 -4.49
CA LYS A 41 -15.13 9.18 -3.93
C LYS A 41 -13.72 9.79 -3.80
N SER A 42 -13.41 10.80 -4.62
CA SER A 42 -12.09 11.46 -4.65
C SER A 42 -11.97 12.73 -3.80
N ILE A 43 -13.09 13.36 -3.40
CA ILE A 43 -13.05 14.53 -2.51
C ILE A 43 -12.60 14.10 -1.11
N ARG A 44 -11.38 14.52 -0.73
CA ARG A 44 -10.85 14.37 0.63
C ARG A 44 -10.87 15.72 1.33
N ILE A 45 -11.70 15.86 2.37
CA ILE A 45 -11.75 17.07 3.20
C ILE A 45 -10.65 16.97 4.26
N PRO A 46 -9.62 17.85 4.24
CA PRO A 46 -8.62 17.85 5.29
C PRO A 46 -9.25 18.31 6.62
N PRO A 47 -8.82 17.74 7.75
CA PRO A 47 -9.29 18.16 9.06
C PRO A 47 -8.78 19.54 9.46
N ARG A 48 -9.44 20.19 10.42
CA ARG A 48 -8.99 21.48 10.97
C ARG A 48 -7.72 21.33 11.84
N PRO A 49 -6.67 22.13 11.61
CA PRO A 49 -5.40 22.04 12.35
C PRO A 49 -5.53 22.16 13.88
N SER A 50 -6.46 22.98 14.39
CA SER A 50 -6.64 23.15 15.84
C SER A 50 -7.24 21.92 16.53
N LEU A 51 -8.13 21.18 15.87
CA LEU A 51 -8.72 19.96 16.41
C LEU A 51 -7.75 18.78 16.36
N LEU A 52 -6.87 18.82 15.36
CA LEU A 52 -5.73 17.95 15.23
C LEU A 52 -4.73 18.11 16.40
N ALA A 53 -4.46 19.34 16.83
CA ALA A 53 -3.65 19.61 18.03
C ALA A 53 -4.32 19.13 19.32
N ASP A 54 -5.64 19.38 19.49
CA ASP A 54 -6.41 18.91 20.66
C ASP A 54 -6.34 17.38 20.80
N LEU A 55 -6.42 16.69 19.67
CA LEU A 55 -6.34 15.24 19.60
C LEU A 55 -4.96 14.71 19.93
N GLN A 56 -3.91 15.35 19.42
CA GLN A 56 -2.54 14.99 19.75
C GLN A 56 -2.29 15.11 21.26
N ALA A 57 -2.85 16.14 21.90
CA ALA A 57 -2.76 16.32 23.35
C ALA A 57 -3.50 15.22 24.13
N GLU A 58 -4.69 14.80 23.67
CA GLU A 58 -5.45 13.70 24.29
C GLU A 58 -4.73 12.35 24.15
N LEU A 59 -4.21 12.04 22.95
CA LEU A 59 -3.45 10.83 22.67
C LEU A 59 -2.13 10.75 23.46
N ALA A 60 -1.51 11.88 23.74
CA ALA A 60 -0.30 11.97 24.56
C ALA A 60 -0.57 11.92 26.08
N SER A 61 -1.83 11.89 26.51
CA SER A 61 -2.16 11.81 27.93
C SER A 61 -1.89 10.42 28.49
N SER A 62 -1.68 10.33 29.81
CA SER A 62 -1.43 9.05 30.49
C SER A 62 -2.64 8.11 30.52
N ASP A 63 -3.84 8.64 30.22
CA ASP A 63 -5.10 7.88 30.20
C ASP A 63 -6.03 8.48 29.10
N PRO A 64 -5.76 8.19 27.81
CA PRO A 64 -6.56 8.73 26.71
C PRO A 64 -8.01 8.26 26.79
N SER A 65 -8.97 9.19 26.78
CA SER A 65 -10.39 8.87 26.87
C SER A 65 -11.01 8.68 25.47
N PRO A 66 -11.60 7.51 25.18
CA PRO A 66 -12.34 7.27 23.95
C PRO A 66 -13.48 8.28 23.72
N GLU A 67 -14.14 8.72 24.79
CA GLU A 67 -15.21 9.71 24.74
C GLU A 67 -14.68 11.11 24.41
N ARG A 68 -13.47 11.47 24.86
CA ARG A 68 -12.83 12.74 24.48
C ARG A 68 -12.38 12.70 23.04
N ILE A 69 -11.71 11.63 22.62
CA ILE A 69 -11.29 11.42 21.23
C ILE A 69 -12.50 11.47 20.29
N GLY A 70 -13.58 10.76 20.62
CA GLY A 70 -14.82 10.80 19.84
C GLY A 70 -15.42 12.20 19.75
N ARG A 71 -15.42 12.98 20.85
CA ARG A 71 -15.88 14.37 20.84
C ARG A 71 -15.00 15.30 20.01
N ILE A 72 -13.69 15.09 19.96
CA ILE A 72 -12.78 15.87 19.12
C ILE A 72 -13.04 15.55 17.66
N VAL A 73 -13.07 14.26 17.30
CA VAL A 73 -13.35 13.78 15.93
C VAL A 73 -14.71 14.28 15.44
N ALA A 74 -15.74 14.26 16.29
CA ALA A 74 -17.09 14.71 15.93
C ALA A 74 -17.20 16.22 15.61
N ARG A 75 -16.21 17.03 15.99
CA ARG A 75 -16.20 18.47 15.71
C ARG A 75 -15.71 18.80 14.31
N ASP A 76 -15.15 17.83 13.59
CA ASP A 76 -14.58 18.00 12.26
C ASP A 76 -15.16 17.00 11.25
N VAL A 77 -15.67 17.51 10.13
CA VAL A 77 -16.28 16.67 9.08
C VAL A 77 -15.24 15.82 8.36
N GLY A 78 -14.01 16.32 8.20
CA GLY A 78 -12.90 15.56 7.62
C GLY A 78 -12.45 14.40 8.51
N MET A 79 -12.30 14.63 9.82
CA MET A 79 -11.94 13.59 10.78
C MET A 79 -13.04 12.55 10.93
N ALA A 80 -14.29 12.99 11.11
CA ALA A 80 -15.45 12.09 11.21
C ALA A 80 -15.63 11.28 9.93
N GLY A 81 -15.47 11.92 8.76
CA GLY A 81 -15.51 11.26 7.46
C GLY A 81 -14.39 10.22 7.30
N ALA A 82 -13.16 10.56 7.66
CA ALA A 82 -12.03 9.63 7.61
C ALA A 82 -12.24 8.42 8.54
N LEU A 83 -12.71 8.65 9.76
CA LEU A 83 -13.00 7.59 10.72
C LEU A 83 -14.12 6.66 10.24
N LEU A 84 -15.22 7.22 9.76
CA LEU A 84 -16.35 6.43 9.23
C LEU A 84 -15.95 5.69 7.96
N LYS A 85 -15.09 6.29 7.12
CA LYS A 85 -14.56 5.62 5.93
C LYS A 85 -13.74 4.39 6.32
N LEU A 86 -12.79 4.55 7.25
CA LEU A 86 -11.98 3.44 7.75
C LEU A 86 -12.85 2.33 8.37
N ALA A 87 -13.77 2.70 9.26
CA ALA A 87 -14.62 1.74 9.96
C ALA A 87 -15.57 0.96 9.03
N ASN A 88 -15.89 1.53 7.86
CA ASN A 88 -16.79 0.92 6.87
C ASN A 88 -16.04 0.24 5.71
N SER A 89 -14.72 0.23 5.76
CA SER A 89 -13.88 -0.43 4.77
C SER A 89 -14.12 -1.94 4.77
N SER A 90 -14.18 -2.54 3.58
CA SER A 90 -14.20 -4.00 3.35
C SER A 90 -13.05 -4.68 4.09
N LEU A 91 -11.89 -4.02 4.16
CA LEU A 91 -10.67 -4.48 4.84
C LEU A 91 -10.81 -4.61 6.36
N PHE A 92 -11.88 -4.05 6.96
CA PHE A 92 -12.11 -4.01 8.40
C PHE A 92 -13.27 -4.89 8.89
N GLY A 93 -13.82 -5.78 8.03
CA GLY A 93 -14.71 -6.86 8.47
C GLY A 93 -16.20 -6.66 8.19
N GLY A 94 -16.57 -5.90 7.14
CA GLY A 94 -17.91 -5.87 6.54
C GLY A 94 -19.03 -5.23 7.38
N ARG A 95 -18.78 -4.86 8.64
CA ARG A 95 -19.74 -4.17 9.51
C ARG A 95 -19.72 -2.68 9.20
N ARG A 96 -20.89 -2.09 8.93
CA ARG A 96 -21.00 -0.64 8.66
C ARG A 96 -21.36 0.14 9.94
N ALA A 97 -20.43 0.92 10.44
CA ALA A 97 -20.66 1.92 11.47
C ALA A 97 -21.59 3.04 10.97
N LYS A 98 -22.63 3.34 11.76
CA LYS A 98 -23.60 4.41 11.49
C LYS A 98 -23.33 5.69 12.30
N SER A 99 -22.40 5.62 13.25
CA SER A 99 -22.00 6.77 14.09
C SER A 99 -20.51 6.69 14.44
N ILE A 100 -19.97 7.81 14.94
CA ILE A 100 -18.57 7.91 15.38
C ILE A 100 -18.32 6.95 16.55
N GLU A 101 -19.26 6.85 17.49
CA GLU A 101 -19.17 5.95 18.64
C GLU A 101 -19.13 4.49 18.20
N GLN A 102 -19.95 4.11 17.21
CA GLN A 102 -19.89 2.76 16.62
C GLN A 102 -18.57 2.51 15.90
N ALA A 103 -18.05 3.49 15.18
CA ALA A 103 -16.75 3.38 14.51
C ALA A 103 -15.61 3.16 15.51
N ILE A 104 -15.57 3.94 16.60
CA ILE A 104 -14.59 3.77 17.68
C ILE A 104 -14.73 2.40 18.34
N LEU A 105 -15.95 1.93 18.56
CA LEU A 105 -16.20 0.60 19.14
C LEU A 105 -15.73 -0.53 18.22
N PHE A 106 -15.92 -0.41 16.91
CA PHE A 106 -15.52 -1.44 15.95
C PHE A 106 -14.01 -1.47 15.71
N LEU A 107 -13.38 -0.30 15.67
CA LEU A 107 -11.95 -0.17 15.39
C LEU A 107 -11.08 -0.33 16.63
N GLY A 108 -11.59 0.09 17.80
CA GLY A 108 -10.80 0.24 19.01
C GLY A 108 -10.01 1.55 19.02
N ILE A 109 -9.64 2.00 20.23
CA ILE A 109 -9.09 3.35 20.41
C ILE A 109 -7.71 3.53 19.77
N ASN A 110 -6.86 2.51 19.81
CA ASN A 110 -5.53 2.57 19.20
C ASN A 110 -5.61 2.74 17.69
N GLN A 111 -6.56 2.07 17.03
CA GLN A 111 -6.73 2.17 15.59
C GLN A 111 -7.23 3.56 15.18
N VAL A 112 -8.12 4.14 15.99
CA VAL A 112 -8.57 5.53 15.83
C VAL A 112 -7.38 6.47 15.99
N ALA A 113 -6.57 6.29 17.04
CA ALA A 113 -5.36 7.07 17.28
C ALA A 113 -4.37 7.00 16.09
N ALA A 114 -4.15 5.81 15.53
CA ALA A 114 -3.29 5.61 14.39
C ALA A 114 -3.80 6.34 13.13
N LEU A 115 -5.09 6.24 12.82
CA LEU A 115 -5.71 6.99 11.72
C LEU A 115 -5.54 8.50 11.89
N MET A 116 -5.82 8.97 13.11
CA MET A 116 -5.74 10.36 13.46
C MET A 116 -4.32 10.93 13.36
N THR A 117 -3.32 10.16 13.81
CA THR A 117 -1.89 10.50 13.64
C THR A 117 -1.51 10.55 12.16
N GLY A 118 -2.11 9.69 11.33
CA GLY A 118 -2.00 9.75 9.88
C GLY A 118 -2.49 11.05 9.25
N LEU A 119 -3.63 11.55 9.72
CA LEU A 119 -4.17 12.82 9.24
C LEU A 119 -3.26 14.00 9.62
N LEU A 120 -2.71 13.98 10.84
CA LEU A 120 -1.70 14.96 11.28
C LEU A 120 -0.46 14.93 10.38
N ALA A 121 0.05 13.73 10.09
CA ALA A 121 1.23 13.54 9.26
C ALA A 121 1.02 14.11 7.85
N ARG A 122 -0.16 13.90 7.27
CA ARG A 122 -0.52 14.40 5.96
C ARG A 122 -0.62 15.91 5.88
N GLU A 123 -1.08 16.57 6.93
CA GLU A 123 -1.07 18.04 6.99
C GLU A 123 0.35 18.59 7.14
N ALA A 124 1.19 17.94 7.95
CA ALA A 124 2.57 18.35 8.20
C ALA A 124 3.51 18.14 6.99
N ILE A 125 3.19 17.18 6.11
CA ILE A 125 4.02 16.80 4.97
C ILE A 125 3.24 17.04 3.66
N PRO A 126 3.27 18.29 3.14
CA PRO A 126 2.69 18.56 1.83
C PRO A 126 3.50 17.85 0.74
N VAL A 127 2.79 17.26 -0.22
CA VAL A 127 3.38 16.57 -1.38
C VAL A 127 2.99 17.34 -2.63
N GLU A 128 3.97 18.03 -3.22
CA GLU A 128 3.79 18.88 -4.40
C GLU A 128 4.43 18.29 -5.67
N SER A 129 5.00 17.09 -5.56
CA SER A 129 5.68 16.39 -6.66
C SER A 129 4.72 15.54 -7.49
N ALA A 130 4.92 15.56 -8.81
CA ALA A 130 4.17 14.71 -9.74
C ALA A 130 4.50 13.22 -9.54
N ALA A 131 5.76 12.88 -9.28
CA ALA A 131 6.19 11.51 -9.00
C ALA A 131 5.52 10.94 -7.74
N LEU A 132 5.22 11.79 -6.76
CA LEU A 132 4.55 11.43 -5.53
C LEU A 132 3.06 11.84 -5.48
N ALA A 133 2.43 12.14 -6.62
CA ALA A 133 1.04 12.60 -6.65
C ALA A 133 0.05 11.65 -5.94
N ASN A 134 0.32 10.34 -6.01
CA ASN A 134 -0.50 9.30 -5.38
C ASN A 134 0.06 8.82 -4.03
N PHE A 135 1.07 9.49 -3.45
CA PHE A 135 1.77 9.05 -2.24
C PHE A 135 0.80 8.71 -1.09
N TRP A 136 -0.07 9.65 -0.72
CA TRP A 136 -1.01 9.45 0.38
C TRP A 136 -2.08 8.40 0.05
N ASP A 137 -2.42 8.22 -1.21
CA ASP A 137 -3.36 7.19 -1.62
C ASP A 137 -2.74 5.79 -1.48
N PHE A 138 -1.50 5.62 -1.94
CA PHE A 138 -0.74 4.38 -1.77
C PHE A 138 -0.47 4.06 -0.29
N SER A 139 0.00 5.05 0.48
CA SER A 139 0.24 4.93 1.92
C SER A 139 -1.04 4.54 2.69
N THR A 140 -2.20 5.11 2.34
CA THR A 140 -3.50 4.71 2.93
C THR A 140 -3.89 3.29 2.55
N LYS A 141 -3.75 2.91 1.27
CA LYS A 141 -4.06 1.54 0.82
C LYS A 141 -3.18 0.52 1.53
N ARG A 142 -1.88 0.82 1.66
CA ARG A 142 -0.94 -0.04 2.39
C ARG A 142 -1.30 -0.13 3.86
N SER A 143 -1.66 0.97 4.53
CA SER A 143 -2.08 0.90 5.94
C SER A 143 -3.31 0.02 6.16
N HIS A 144 -4.29 0.06 5.25
CA HIS A 144 -5.46 -0.82 5.34
C HIS A 144 -5.12 -2.28 5.01
N ALA A 145 -4.31 -2.51 3.97
CA ALA A 145 -3.85 -3.84 3.59
C ALA A 145 -3.06 -4.51 4.73
N MET A 146 -2.19 -3.76 5.41
CA MET A 146 -1.45 -4.23 6.59
C MET A 146 -2.38 -4.69 7.72
N VAL A 147 -3.49 -3.98 7.96
CA VAL A 147 -4.50 -4.39 8.95
C VAL A 147 -5.20 -5.66 8.53
N PHE A 148 -5.62 -5.74 7.27
CA PHE A 148 -6.27 -6.91 6.71
C PHE A 148 -5.37 -8.15 6.89
N LEU A 149 -4.11 -8.06 6.46
CA LEU A 149 -3.14 -9.15 6.53
C LEU A 149 -2.83 -9.55 7.97
N SER A 150 -2.59 -8.57 8.86
CA SER A 150 -2.35 -8.82 10.28
C SER A 150 -3.51 -9.60 10.92
N ARG A 151 -4.76 -9.25 10.62
CA ARG A 151 -5.95 -9.95 11.12
C ARG A 151 -6.14 -11.32 10.49
N ARG A 152 -5.98 -11.42 9.16
CA ARG A 152 -6.20 -12.63 8.37
C ARG A 152 -5.19 -13.73 8.73
N LEU A 153 -3.94 -13.35 8.96
CA LEU A 153 -2.86 -14.25 9.36
C LEU A 153 -2.71 -14.37 10.88
N ARG A 154 -3.36 -13.49 11.66
CA ARG A 154 -3.25 -13.39 13.13
C ARG A 154 -1.80 -13.11 13.59
N ILE A 155 -1.12 -12.23 12.88
CA ILE A 155 0.27 -11.85 13.11
C ILE A 155 0.34 -10.37 13.46
N GLY A 156 1.10 -10.06 14.51
CA GLY A 156 1.29 -8.70 15.01
C GLY A 156 0.00 -8.03 15.50
N ALA A 157 0.14 -6.78 15.95
CA ALA A 157 -1.00 -5.96 16.36
C ALA A 157 -1.50 -5.13 15.16
N PRO A 158 -2.80 -5.18 14.81
CA PRO A 158 -3.31 -4.49 13.62
C PRO A 158 -3.10 -2.97 13.61
N ASP A 159 -3.19 -2.31 14.77
CA ASP A 159 -2.94 -0.88 14.95
C ASP A 159 -1.48 -0.49 14.72
N ILE A 160 -0.54 -1.36 15.12
CA ILE A 160 0.88 -1.21 14.82
C ILE A 160 1.14 -1.43 13.31
N ALA A 161 0.54 -2.46 12.72
CA ALA A 161 0.63 -2.75 11.29
C ALA A 161 0.06 -1.60 10.43
N HIS A 162 -1.08 -1.02 10.84
CA HIS A 162 -1.66 0.16 10.23
C HIS A 162 -0.68 1.33 10.25
N THR A 163 -0.11 1.60 11.43
CA THR A 163 0.83 2.71 11.61
C THR A 163 2.07 2.50 10.74
N PHE A 164 2.67 1.32 10.75
CA PHE A 164 3.80 1.04 9.87
C PHE A 164 3.48 1.28 8.39
N GLY A 165 2.40 0.69 7.87
CA GLY A 165 2.01 0.84 6.46
C GLY A 165 1.73 2.29 6.03
N LEU A 166 1.27 3.13 6.96
CA LEU A 166 1.01 4.53 6.70
C LEU A 166 2.30 5.36 6.67
N PHE A 167 3.27 5.05 7.54
CA PHE A 167 4.41 5.93 7.80
C PHE A 167 5.71 5.51 7.09
N CYS A 168 5.88 4.27 6.61
CA CYS A 168 7.20 3.80 6.17
C CYS A 168 7.85 4.61 5.04
N ASP A 169 7.06 5.17 4.11
CA ASP A 169 7.62 5.98 3.02
C ASP A 169 7.60 7.50 3.31
N THR A 170 7.28 7.93 4.53
CA THR A 170 7.15 9.38 4.85
C THR A 170 8.47 10.15 4.76
N GLY A 171 9.61 9.46 4.64
CA GLY A 171 10.88 10.07 4.25
C GLY A 171 10.92 10.54 2.79
N MET A 172 10.18 9.91 1.87
CA MET A 172 10.28 10.22 0.43
C MET A 172 9.85 11.65 0.11
N PRO A 173 8.71 12.19 0.61
CA PRO A 173 8.36 13.60 0.39
C PRO A 173 9.39 14.59 0.93
N LEU A 174 10.06 14.24 2.03
CA LEU A 174 11.13 15.08 2.61
C LEU A 174 12.37 15.09 1.71
N LEU A 175 12.71 13.95 1.13
CA LEU A 175 13.81 13.83 0.17
C LEU A 175 13.50 14.55 -1.14
N VAL A 176 12.29 14.41 -1.69
CA VAL A 176 11.80 15.20 -2.84
C VAL A 176 11.98 16.69 -2.60
N LYS A 177 11.57 17.19 -1.43
CA LYS A 177 11.70 18.61 -1.09
C LYS A 177 13.16 19.05 -0.95
N ARG A 178 14.03 18.15 -0.48
CA ARG A 178 15.42 18.45 -0.16
C ARG A 178 16.35 18.37 -1.37
N PHE A 179 16.09 17.47 -2.30
CA PHE A 179 16.97 17.10 -3.40
C PHE A 179 16.24 17.25 -4.75
N PRO A 180 16.64 18.22 -5.59
CA PRO A 180 15.94 18.51 -6.85
C PRO A 180 15.86 17.35 -7.84
N ASP A 181 16.81 16.41 -7.77
CA ASP A 181 16.95 15.23 -8.64
C ASP A 181 16.43 13.93 -8.00
N TYR A 182 15.81 14.03 -6.82
CA TYR A 182 15.33 12.84 -6.13
C TYR A 182 14.16 12.15 -6.83
N GLU A 183 13.32 12.86 -7.59
CA GLU A 183 12.27 12.20 -8.39
C GLU A 183 12.85 11.19 -9.39
N THR A 184 13.97 11.52 -10.03
CA THR A 184 14.69 10.57 -10.90
C THR A 184 15.22 9.39 -10.09
N THR A 185 15.75 9.64 -8.91
CA THR A 185 16.24 8.57 -8.02
C THR A 185 15.13 7.64 -7.56
N PHE A 186 13.96 8.19 -7.20
CA PHE A 186 12.78 7.43 -6.81
C PHE A 186 12.30 6.52 -7.95
N LEU A 187 12.22 7.04 -9.19
CA LEU A 187 11.80 6.26 -10.35
C LEU A 187 12.81 5.14 -10.68
N ASP A 188 14.11 5.45 -10.65
CA ASP A 188 15.16 4.46 -10.91
C ASP A 188 15.19 3.38 -9.83
N ALA A 189 15.09 3.76 -8.56
CA ALA A 189 15.06 2.82 -7.42
C ALA A 189 13.81 1.92 -7.45
N GLY A 190 12.67 2.47 -7.85
CA GLY A 190 11.43 1.69 -8.00
C GLY A 190 11.47 0.70 -9.19
N ALA A 191 12.42 0.85 -10.11
CA ALA A 191 12.64 -0.05 -11.25
C ALA A 191 13.87 -0.96 -11.08
N GLU A 192 14.65 -0.76 -10.04
CA GLU A 192 15.86 -1.54 -9.74
C GLU A 192 15.48 -2.99 -9.42
N PRO A 193 16.01 -4.00 -10.15
CA PRO A 193 15.61 -5.40 -9.97
C PRO A 193 16.30 -6.10 -8.80
N GLU A 194 17.53 -5.73 -8.45
CA GLU A 194 18.36 -6.53 -7.54
C GLU A 194 18.70 -5.79 -6.25
N ARG A 195 19.10 -4.52 -6.36
CA ARG A 195 19.52 -3.75 -5.18
C ARG A 195 18.31 -3.30 -4.37
N ALA A 196 18.50 -3.15 -3.06
CA ALA A 196 17.53 -2.49 -2.20
C ALA A 196 17.21 -1.08 -2.74
N PHE A 197 15.96 -0.65 -2.62
CA PHE A 197 15.52 0.69 -3.05
C PHE A 197 16.43 1.78 -2.46
N THR A 198 16.72 1.66 -1.16
CA THR A 198 17.56 2.58 -0.38
C THR A 198 19.01 2.64 -0.89
N ALA A 199 19.51 1.61 -1.57
CA ALA A 199 20.89 1.59 -2.04
C ALA A 199 21.17 2.64 -3.13
N LEU A 200 20.19 2.94 -3.99
CA LEU A 200 20.32 4.00 -5.00
C LEU A 200 20.21 5.38 -4.35
N GLU A 201 19.38 5.52 -3.32
CA GLU A 201 19.27 6.77 -2.57
C GLU A 201 20.55 7.08 -1.81
N ASP A 202 21.12 6.10 -1.12
CA ASP A 202 22.39 6.24 -0.40
C ASP A 202 23.54 6.64 -1.34
N GLU A 203 23.60 6.03 -2.54
CA GLU A 203 24.61 6.34 -3.55
C GLU A 203 24.53 7.79 -4.04
N ARG A 204 23.31 8.30 -4.29
CA ARG A 204 23.09 9.62 -4.91
C ARG A 204 22.96 10.76 -3.92
N HIS A 205 22.42 10.49 -2.73
CA HIS A 205 22.02 11.51 -1.74
C HIS A 205 22.73 11.36 -0.39
N SER A 206 23.55 10.31 -0.20
CA SER A 206 24.21 9.98 1.07
C SER A 206 23.24 9.78 2.25
N THR A 207 21.98 9.50 1.93
CA THR A 207 20.90 9.16 2.86
C THR A 207 19.77 8.50 2.07
N ASN A 208 18.90 7.79 2.76
CA ASN A 208 17.73 7.14 2.17
C ASN A 208 16.43 7.53 2.90
N HIS A 209 15.29 7.23 2.28
CA HIS A 209 13.99 7.62 2.83
C HIS A 209 13.64 6.84 4.10
N ALA A 210 14.11 5.59 4.23
CA ALA A 210 13.89 4.75 5.41
C ALA A 210 14.55 5.35 6.66
N ALA A 211 15.78 5.84 6.55
CA ALA A 211 16.50 6.52 7.62
C ALA A 211 15.81 7.83 8.03
N VAL A 212 15.41 8.65 7.05
CA VAL A 212 14.69 9.92 7.32
C VAL A 212 13.31 9.63 7.94
N GLY A 213 12.56 8.66 7.40
CA GLY A 213 11.27 8.23 7.92
C GLY A 213 11.36 7.70 9.35
N THR A 214 12.43 7.00 9.69
CA THR A 214 12.68 6.51 11.06
C THR A 214 12.89 7.66 12.05
N LEU A 215 13.68 8.66 11.67
CA LEU A 215 13.89 9.86 12.52
C LEU A 215 12.57 10.61 12.73
N LEU A 216 11.76 10.72 11.68
CA LEU A 216 10.44 11.33 11.75
C LEU A 216 9.50 10.54 12.68
N ALA A 217 9.43 9.22 12.51
CA ALA A 217 8.63 8.33 13.34
C ALA A 217 8.98 8.46 14.83
N ARG A 218 10.27 8.47 15.16
CA ARG A 218 10.75 8.66 16.54
C ARG A 218 10.42 10.05 17.07
N ASN A 219 10.59 11.09 16.26
CA ASN A 219 10.24 12.45 16.65
C ASN A 219 8.73 12.62 16.90
N TRP A 220 7.90 11.83 16.22
CA TRP A 220 6.46 11.77 16.41
C TRP A 220 6.01 10.79 17.50
N GLY A 221 6.96 10.19 18.23
CA GLY A 221 6.66 9.30 19.36
C GLY A 221 6.06 7.96 18.94
N LEU A 222 6.24 7.54 17.68
CA LEU A 222 5.84 6.21 17.25
C LEU A 222 6.67 5.15 17.98
N SER A 223 6.12 3.95 18.09
CA SER A 223 6.75 2.86 18.85
C SER A 223 8.10 2.45 18.24
N SER A 224 8.92 1.77 19.04
CA SER A 224 10.22 1.25 18.58
C SER A 224 10.06 0.26 17.44
N GLU A 225 9.06 -0.62 17.50
CA GLU A 225 8.76 -1.63 16.48
C GLU A 225 8.44 -0.97 15.14
N VAL A 226 7.58 0.06 15.15
CA VAL A 226 7.30 0.84 13.93
C VAL A 226 8.57 1.52 13.44
N SER A 227 9.30 2.21 14.31
CA SER A 227 10.50 2.95 13.92
C SER A 227 11.56 2.05 13.30
N TRP A 228 11.82 0.87 13.88
CA TRP A 228 12.77 -0.11 13.36
C TRP A 228 12.28 -0.76 12.07
N ALA A 229 10.99 -1.10 11.96
CA ALA A 229 10.43 -1.59 10.70
C ALA A 229 10.57 -0.56 9.58
N ILE A 230 10.33 0.72 9.85
CA ILE A 230 10.56 1.80 8.87
C ILE A 230 12.04 1.86 8.46
N LEU A 231 12.99 1.67 9.37
CA LEU A 231 14.41 1.71 9.01
C LEU A 231 14.81 0.58 8.05
N HIS A 232 14.22 -0.60 8.23
CA HIS A 232 14.65 -1.82 7.56
C HIS A 232 13.70 -2.33 6.46
N HIS A 233 12.64 -1.62 6.12
CA HIS A 233 11.60 -2.16 5.22
C HIS A 233 12.05 -2.46 3.78
N HIS A 234 13.23 -2.01 3.35
CA HIS A 234 13.87 -2.39 2.09
C HIS A 234 15.07 -3.33 2.27
N ASP A 235 15.40 -3.74 3.49
CA ASP A 235 16.44 -4.70 3.82
C ASP A 235 15.81 -6.06 4.13
N TYR A 236 15.49 -6.82 3.09
CA TYR A 236 14.73 -8.07 3.25
C TYR A 236 15.50 -9.20 3.95
N ALA A 237 16.82 -9.07 4.13
CA ALA A 237 17.60 -10.04 4.89
C ALA A 237 17.20 -10.07 6.38
N VAL A 238 16.67 -8.95 6.92
CA VAL A 238 16.24 -8.90 8.33
C VAL A 238 15.08 -9.84 8.63
N ILE A 239 14.28 -10.22 7.63
CA ILE A 239 13.17 -11.19 7.79
C ILE A 239 13.72 -12.54 8.27
N GLU A 240 14.94 -12.90 7.89
CA GLU A 240 15.58 -14.18 8.22
C GLU A 240 16.49 -14.08 9.45
N ASP A 241 16.76 -12.88 9.96
CA ASP A 241 17.62 -12.67 11.14
C ASP A 241 16.87 -12.89 12.45
N GLU A 242 17.17 -13.99 13.13
CA GLU A 242 16.59 -14.35 14.42
C GLU A 242 16.91 -13.34 15.56
N ASN A 243 17.92 -12.48 15.39
CA ASN A 243 18.23 -11.42 16.36
C ASN A 243 17.37 -10.17 16.17
N THR A 244 16.69 -10.05 15.03
CA THR A 244 15.74 -8.97 14.78
C THR A 244 14.41 -9.29 15.47
N ASP A 245 13.81 -8.28 16.12
CA ASP A 245 12.54 -8.43 16.81
C ASP A 245 11.44 -8.97 15.88
N ASP A 246 10.68 -9.96 16.37
CA ASP A 246 9.66 -10.66 15.57
C ASP A 246 8.58 -9.70 15.03
N ALA A 247 8.22 -8.66 15.79
CA ALA A 247 7.26 -7.66 15.33
C ALA A 247 7.81 -6.88 14.12
N VAL A 248 9.11 -6.56 14.12
CA VAL A 248 9.77 -5.88 12.99
C VAL A 248 9.78 -6.77 11.76
N ARG A 249 10.18 -8.05 11.92
CA ARG A 249 10.21 -9.04 10.84
C ARG A 249 8.83 -9.25 10.22
N SER A 250 7.82 -9.42 11.08
CA SER A 250 6.41 -9.51 10.70
C SER A 250 5.94 -8.31 9.89
N LEU A 251 6.20 -7.09 10.36
CA LEU A 251 5.77 -5.88 9.65
C LEU A 251 6.34 -5.81 8.22
N ILE A 252 7.63 -6.11 8.06
CA ILE A 252 8.30 -6.06 6.77
C ILE A 252 7.74 -7.15 5.83
N ALA A 253 7.59 -8.39 6.32
CA ALA A 253 7.03 -9.49 5.54
C ALA A 253 5.58 -9.19 5.07
N LEU A 254 4.74 -8.66 5.97
CA LEU A 254 3.38 -8.26 5.62
C LEU A 254 3.35 -7.10 4.60
N SER A 255 4.32 -6.18 4.65
CA SER A 255 4.35 -5.06 3.70
C SER A 255 4.68 -5.47 2.27
N LEU A 256 5.46 -6.53 2.08
CA LEU A 256 5.71 -7.11 0.75
C LEU A 256 4.43 -7.66 0.14
N LEU A 257 3.62 -8.39 0.92
CA LEU A 257 2.31 -8.87 0.48
C LEU A 257 1.37 -7.70 0.15
N ALA A 258 1.32 -6.69 1.01
CA ALA A 258 0.52 -5.50 0.80
C ALA A 258 0.91 -4.75 -0.49
N GLU A 259 2.21 -4.55 -0.72
CA GLU A 259 2.70 -3.93 -1.95
C GLU A 259 2.30 -4.75 -3.18
N ARG A 260 2.53 -6.07 -3.16
CA ARG A 260 2.16 -6.93 -4.30
C ARG A 260 0.68 -6.85 -4.62
N ALA A 261 -0.20 -6.88 -3.63
CA ALA A 261 -1.64 -6.76 -3.84
C ALA A 261 -2.03 -5.38 -4.40
N ILE A 262 -1.45 -4.29 -3.89
CA ILE A 262 -1.74 -2.93 -4.39
C ILE A 262 -1.25 -2.77 -5.83
N ARG A 263 -0.08 -3.33 -6.19
CA ARG A 263 0.45 -3.32 -7.55
C ARG A 263 -0.48 -4.07 -8.52
N ARG A 264 -0.98 -5.25 -8.12
CA ARG A 264 -1.98 -6.02 -8.88
C ARG A 264 -3.28 -5.25 -9.08
N TYR A 265 -3.82 -4.66 -8.02
CA TYR A 265 -4.99 -3.77 -8.06
C TYR A 265 -4.79 -2.59 -9.04
N GLN A 266 -3.56 -2.06 -9.14
CA GLN A 266 -3.21 -1.01 -10.10
C GLN A 266 -2.95 -1.52 -11.54
N GLY A 267 -3.14 -2.81 -11.81
CA GLY A 267 -2.97 -3.45 -13.12
C GLY A 267 -1.52 -3.78 -13.48
N HIS A 268 -0.59 -3.78 -12.52
CA HIS A 268 0.80 -4.17 -12.76
C HIS A 268 0.96 -5.70 -12.68
N ALA A 269 1.66 -6.26 -13.66
CA ALA A 269 1.91 -7.71 -13.73
C ALA A 269 3.01 -8.20 -12.75
N GLY A 270 3.79 -7.30 -12.16
CA GLY A 270 4.89 -7.62 -11.25
C GLY A 270 5.17 -6.51 -10.24
N SER A 271 6.05 -6.80 -9.28
CA SER A 271 6.53 -5.86 -8.26
C SER A 271 8.02 -6.13 -8.03
N PRO A 272 8.91 -5.17 -8.35
CA PRO A 272 10.35 -5.34 -8.12
C PRO A 272 10.70 -5.62 -6.65
N GLU A 273 9.99 -4.98 -5.71
CA GLU A 273 10.18 -5.24 -4.29
C GLU A 273 9.74 -6.66 -3.89
N TRP A 274 8.64 -7.16 -4.47
CA TRP A 274 8.26 -8.55 -4.30
C TRP A 274 9.30 -9.53 -4.85
N ASP A 275 9.89 -9.23 -6.00
CA ASP A 275 10.90 -10.11 -6.59
C ASP A 275 12.18 -10.18 -5.73
N LYS A 276 12.47 -9.13 -4.95
CA LYS A 276 13.61 -9.07 -4.01
C LYS A 276 13.36 -9.80 -2.69
N GLY A 277 12.14 -9.71 -2.15
CA GLY A 277 11.85 -10.11 -0.76
C GLY A 277 10.71 -11.13 -0.59
N GLY A 278 9.90 -11.39 -1.61
CA GLY A 278 8.66 -12.16 -1.52
C GLY A 278 8.87 -13.60 -1.06
N GLU A 279 9.91 -14.28 -1.54
CA GLU A 279 10.25 -15.64 -1.09
C GLU A 279 10.54 -15.68 0.42
N ARG A 280 11.31 -14.71 0.93
CA ARG A 280 11.62 -14.59 2.37
C ARG A 280 10.38 -14.31 3.19
N ALA A 281 9.49 -13.43 2.70
CA ALA A 281 8.24 -13.11 3.35
C ALA A 281 7.32 -14.34 3.43
N CYS A 282 7.13 -15.08 2.34
CA CYS A 282 6.32 -16.31 2.33
C CYS A 282 6.91 -17.37 3.26
N ALA A 283 8.23 -17.57 3.25
CA ALA A 283 8.89 -18.51 4.14
C ALA A 283 8.69 -18.16 5.62
N TYR A 284 8.89 -16.89 5.99
CA TYR A 284 8.67 -16.42 7.36
C TYR A 284 7.21 -16.55 7.80
N LEU A 285 6.27 -16.21 6.93
CA LEU A 285 4.83 -16.30 7.20
C LEU A 285 4.29 -17.73 7.10
N SER A 286 5.13 -18.70 6.72
CA SER A 286 4.75 -20.10 6.48
C SER A 286 3.62 -20.25 5.46
N LEU A 287 3.67 -19.46 4.39
CA LEU A 287 2.69 -19.48 3.29
C LEU A 287 3.26 -20.23 2.09
N ASP A 288 2.50 -21.18 1.56
CA ASP A 288 2.80 -21.77 0.24
C ASP A 288 2.31 -20.88 -0.92
N GLU A 289 2.55 -21.34 -2.16
CA GLU A 289 2.19 -20.59 -3.37
C GLU A 289 0.67 -20.41 -3.53
N ASP A 290 -0.11 -21.43 -3.18
CA ASP A 290 -1.57 -21.42 -3.31
C ASP A 290 -2.20 -20.52 -2.23
N GLU A 291 -1.74 -20.64 -0.98
CA GLU A 291 -2.15 -19.78 0.13
C GLU A 291 -1.78 -18.32 -0.11
N THR A 292 -0.60 -18.07 -0.68
CA THR A 292 -0.17 -16.71 -1.05
C THR A 292 -1.05 -16.14 -2.14
N ALA A 293 -1.39 -16.93 -3.17
CA ALA A 293 -2.25 -16.50 -4.26
C ALA A 293 -3.67 -16.18 -3.78
N GLU A 294 -4.26 -17.06 -2.96
CA GLU A 294 -5.59 -16.85 -2.36
C GLU A 294 -5.62 -15.57 -1.52
N LEU A 295 -4.61 -15.34 -0.68
CA LEU A 295 -4.52 -14.15 0.15
C LEU A 295 -4.40 -12.85 -0.65
N LEU A 296 -3.63 -12.87 -1.76
CA LEU A 296 -3.50 -11.74 -2.66
C LEU A 296 -4.81 -11.44 -3.39
N ASP A 297 -5.53 -12.48 -3.83
CA ASP A 297 -6.83 -12.34 -4.48
C ASP A 297 -7.89 -11.77 -3.52
N GLU A 298 -7.97 -12.28 -2.28
CA GLU A 298 -8.85 -11.75 -1.23
C GLU A 298 -8.57 -10.26 -0.95
N LEU A 299 -7.29 -9.88 -0.86
CA LEU A 299 -6.89 -8.50 -0.58
C LEU A 299 -7.15 -7.58 -1.79
N GLU A 300 -6.93 -8.06 -3.02
CA GLU A 300 -7.23 -7.33 -4.25
C GLU A 300 -8.73 -7.06 -4.38
N GLU A 301 -9.59 -8.05 -4.12
CA GLU A 301 -11.05 -7.89 -4.09
C GLU A 301 -11.46 -6.87 -3.01
N ALA A 302 -10.90 -6.97 -1.81
CA ALA A 302 -11.19 -6.02 -0.75
C ALA A 302 -10.77 -4.58 -1.11
N LEU A 303 -9.65 -4.38 -1.82
CA LEU A 303 -9.24 -3.06 -2.32
C LEU A 303 -10.20 -2.50 -3.39
N HIS A 304 -10.82 -3.36 -4.21
CA HIS A 304 -11.88 -2.95 -5.14
C HIS A 304 -13.15 -2.50 -4.42
N ASP A 305 -13.55 -3.21 -3.37
CA ASP A 305 -14.75 -2.91 -2.58
C ASP A 305 -14.62 -1.65 -1.68
N ASP A 306 -13.39 -1.21 -1.40
CA ASP A 306 -13.11 -0.02 -0.56
C ASP A 306 -13.33 1.31 -1.30
N HIS A 307 -13.54 1.26 -2.62
CA HIS A 307 -13.66 2.42 -3.51
C HIS A 307 -15.06 2.59 -4.10
#